data_AF-A0A8T1GV08-F1
#
_entry.id   AF-A0A8T1GV08-F1
#
_cell.length_a   1.000
_cell.length_b   1.000
_cell.length_c   1.000
_cell.angle_alpha   90.00
_cell.angle_beta   90.00
_cell.angle_gamma   90.00
#
_symmetry.space_group_name_H-M   'P 1'
#
loop_
_entity.id
_entity.type
_entity.pdbx_description
1 polymer ?
#
loop_
_entity_poly.entity_id
_entity_poly.type
_entity_poly.pdbx_seq_one_letter_code
_entity_poly.pdbx_strand_id
1 'polypeptide(L)'
;MDGLSKTAQGRPDIVAWVWQLKLGAELKDLNEGVLGRVRARIYVVEFQKRGLPHAHILVILAEEDKPRTRQIIDKMVSVELPDKEKNPQLYETVTTCMIHGPCGAAYPDAVCMKGGKCTKGFPKTLSEVTKGNIAGYPVYRRRRRAGGVVLINGKEYDNETINQWVVPYNPYLSQKYNCHINVEVCTAITAVKYLYKYVYKGSDKAVITVEAVRGEGNQTQIEPNEILRFLNARWSRIVRATTRL
;
A
#
# COMPACT_ATOMS: atom_id res chain seq x y z
N MET A 1 9.84 16.66 35.09
CA MET A 1 8.62 15.97 34.59
C MET A 1 8.79 15.90 33.09
N ASP A 2 9.47 14.87 32.62
CA ASP A 2 9.97 14.85 31.24
C ASP A 2 8.95 14.13 30.37
N GLY A 3 8.17 14.92 29.65
CA GLY A 3 7.27 14.48 28.61
C GLY A 3 8.05 13.95 27.41
N LEU A 4 8.50 12.69 27.51
CA LEU A 4 8.95 11.92 26.36
C LEU A 4 7.81 11.86 25.33
N SER A 5 7.98 12.64 24.27
CA SER A 5 7.19 12.59 23.05
C SER A 5 7.01 11.13 22.60
N LYS A 6 5.82 10.57 22.85
CA LYS A 6 5.41 9.21 22.45
C LYS A 6 5.15 9.16 20.94
N THR A 7 6.21 9.30 20.15
CA THR A 7 6.12 9.07 18.70
C THR A 7 6.14 7.57 18.42
N ALA A 8 5.49 7.14 17.34
CA ALA A 8 5.46 5.74 16.90
C ALA A 8 6.87 5.11 16.74
N GLN A 9 7.89 5.94 16.46
CA GLN A 9 9.29 5.53 16.37
C GLN A 9 9.90 5.10 17.72
N GLY A 10 9.36 5.55 18.85
CA GLY A 10 9.82 5.18 20.19
C GLY A 10 9.39 3.78 20.66
N ARG A 11 8.40 3.15 19.99
CA ARG A 11 7.92 1.79 20.30
C ARG A 11 7.72 0.92 19.04
N PRO A 12 8.81 0.52 18.37
CA PRO A 12 8.71 -0.26 17.13
C PRO A 12 8.08 -1.64 17.32
N ASP A 13 8.07 -2.16 18.55
CA ASP A 13 7.34 -3.36 18.95
C ASP A 13 5.82 -3.18 18.82
N ILE A 14 5.27 -2.08 19.34
CA ILE A 14 3.84 -1.75 19.21
C ILE A 14 3.51 -1.53 17.74
N VAL A 15 4.37 -0.81 17.00
CA VAL A 15 4.15 -0.57 15.57
C VAL A 15 4.11 -1.87 14.78
N ALA A 16 5.06 -2.78 15.01
CA ALA A 16 5.09 -4.08 14.34
C ALA A 16 3.87 -4.94 14.72
N TRP A 17 3.45 -4.91 15.98
CA TRP A 17 2.27 -5.65 16.43
C TRP A 17 0.97 -5.12 15.84
N VAL A 18 0.73 -3.81 15.91
CA VAL A 18 -0.45 -3.16 15.28
C VAL A 18 -0.45 -3.41 13.78
N TRP A 19 0.72 -3.33 13.12
CA TRP A 19 0.84 -3.65 11.72
C TRP A 19 0.47 -5.11 11.42
N GLN A 20 0.91 -6.06 12.23
CA GLN A 20 0.59 -7.48 12.05
C GLN A 20 -0.91 -7.74 12.21
N LEU A 21 -1.56 -7.08 13.17
CA LEU A 21 -3.02 -7.14 13.34
C LEU A 21 -3.74 -6.57 12.11
N LYS A 22 -3.28 -5.43 11.58
CA LYS A 22 -3.83 -4.83 10.36
C LYS A 22 -3.65 -5.75 9.15
N LEU A 23 -2.47 -6.32 8.95
CA LEU A 23 -2.22 -7.29 7.86
C LEU A 23 -3.14 -8.50 7.99
N GLY A 24 -3.26 -9.09 9.19
CA GLY A 24 -4.13 -10.24 9.41
C GLY A 24 -5.60 -9.92 9.09
N ALA A 25 -6.07 -8.74 9.49
CA ALA A 25 -7.41 -8.27 9.16
C ALA A 25 -7.58 -8.01 7.65
N GLU A 26 -6.60 -7.38 6.99
CA GLU A 26 -6.63 -7.11 5.54
C GLU A 26 -6.69 -8.41 4.75
N LEU A 27 -5.87 -9.39 5.12
CA LEU A 27 -5.90 -10.74 4.55
C LEU A 27 -7.26 -11.43 4.76
N LYS A 28 -7.93 -11.21 5.90
CA LYS A 28 -9.27 -11.74 6.14
C LYS A 28 -10.30 -11.10 5.22
N ASP A 29 -10.33 -9.76 5.13
CA ASP A 29 -11.24 -9.03 4.25
C ASP A 29 -11.06 -9.40 2.77
N LEU A 30 -9.81 -9.62 2.33
CA LEU A 30 -9.50 -10.11 1.00
C LEU A 30 -10.15 -11.47 0.75
N ASN A 31 -10.06 -12.39 1.71
CA ASN A 31 -10.69 -13.71 1.60
C ASN A 31 -12.22 -13.65 1.64
N GLU A 32 -12.80 -12.68 2.36
CA GLU A 32 -14.24 -12.43 2.41
C GLU A 32 -14.78 -11.74 1.14
N GLY A 33 -13.90 -11.40 0.19
CA GLY A 33 -14.29 -10.97 -1.13
C GLY A 33 -14.36 -9.45 -1.31
N VAL A 34 -13.65 -8.66 -0.51
CA VAL A 34 -13.63 -7.19 -0.63
C VAL A 34 -13.20 -6.70 -2.03
N LEU A 35 -12.37 -7.48 -2.73
CA LEU A 35 -11.97 -7.25 -4.13
C LEU A 35 -12.59 -8.25 -5.11
N GLY A 36 -13.51 -9.11 -4.66
CA GLY A 36 -13.99 -10.30 -5.36
C GLY A 36 -13.41 -11.59 -4.80
N ARG A 37 -13.91 -12.74 -5.26
CA ARG A 37 -13.50 -14.07 -4.76
C ARG A 37 -12.05 -14.35 -5.11
N VAL A 38 -11.24 -14.55 -4.08
CA VAL A 38 -9.82 -14.86 -4.21
C VAL A 38 -9.64 -16.37 -4.44
N ARG A 39 -8.89 -16.73 -5.49
CA ARG A 39 -8.48 -18.13 -5.76
C ARG A 39 -7.12 -18.44 -5.16
N ALA A 40 -6.22 -17.49 -5.23
CA ALA A 40 -4.90 -17.60 -4.63
C ALA A 40 -4.39 -16.22 -4.24
N ARG A 41 -3.54 -16.19 -3.24
CA ARG A 41 -2.78 -14.99 -2.88
C ARG A 41 -1.34 -15.34 -2.63
N ILE A 42 -0.46 -14.40 -2.96
CA ILE A 42 0.95 -14.47 -2.66
C ILE A 42 1.29 -13.17 -1.96
N TYR A 43 1.90 -13.23 -0.79
CA TYR A 43 2.38 -12.01 -0.17
C TYR A 43 3.79 -12.14 0.39
N VAL A 44 4.47 -11.00 0.42
CA VAL A 44 5.81 -10.83 0.95
C VAL A 44 5.82 -9.71 1.95
N VAL A 45 6.39 -9.96 3.14
CA VAL A 45 6.62 -8.93 4.14
C VAL A 45 8.09 -8.53 4.10
N GLU A 46 8.34 -7.22 3.95
CA GLU A 46 9.67 -6.62 3.97
C GLU A 46 9.73 -5.54 5.05
N PHE A 47 10.87 -5.44 5.75
CA PHE A 47 11.16 -4.27 6.58
C PHE A 47 11.82 -3.20 5.70
N GLN A 48 11.14 -2.07 5.51
CA GLN A 48 11.72 -0.96 4.77
C GLN A 48 12.94 -0.40 5.54
N LYS A 49 13.83 0.35 4.85
CA LYS A 49 15.07 0.94 5.40
C LYS A 49 14.90 1.74 6.70
N ARG A 50 13.66 2.10 7.09
CA ARG A 50 13.32 2.82 8.32
C ARG A 50 12.74 1.91 9.43
N GLY A 51 12.79 0.58 9.26
CA GLY A 51 12.31 -0.41 10.22
C GLY A 51 10.80 -0.60 10.28
N LEU A 52 10.04 0.03 9.37
CA LEU A 52 8.60 -0.19 9.28
C LEU A 52 8.31 -1.40 8.39
N PRO A 53 7.49 -2.35 8.85
CA PRO A 53 7.05 -3.46 8.03
C PRO A 53 6.16 -2.98 6.88
N HIS A 54 6.27 -3.65 5.74
CA HIS A 54 5.52 -3.38 4.51
C HIS A 54 5.18 -4.70 3.83
N ALA A 55 3.97 -4.81 3.28
CA ALA A 55 3.51 -6.02 2.62
C ALA A 55 3.32 -5.75 1.13
N HIS A 56 3.80 -6.67 0.31
CA HIS A 56 3.48 -6.78 -1.09
C HIS A 56 2.52 -7.94 -1.26
N ILE A 57 1.25 -7.66 -1.59
CA ILE A 57 0.20 -8.69 -1.72
C ILE A 57 -0.24 -8.76 -3.19
N LEU A 58 -0.08 -9.93 -3.80
CA LEU A 58 -0.67 -10.27 -5.10
C LEU A 58 -1.89 -11.16 -4.87
N VAL A 59 -3.02 -10.74 -5.44
CA VAL A 59 -4.30 -11.47 -5.36
C VAL A 59 -4.69 -11.96 -6.75
N ILE A 60 -4.99 -13.25 -6.86
CA ILE A 60 -5.52 -13.88 -8.06
C ILE A 60 -7.01 -14.12 -7.84
N LEU A 61 -7.84 -13.31 -8.51
CA LEU A 61 -9.30 -13.41 -8.43
C LEU A 61 -9.85 -14.55 -9.31
N ALA A 62 -11.03 -15.04 -8.94
CA ALA A 62 -11.84 -15.95 -9.75
C ALA A 62 -12.14 -15.31 -11.12
N GLU A 63 -12.26 -16.14 -12.15
CA GLU A 63 -12.39 -15.67 -13.54
C GLU A 63 -13.60 -14.75 -13.71
N GLU A 64 -14.69 -15.01 -13.00
CA GLU A 64 -15.92 -14.22 -13.08
C GLU A 64 -15.79 -12.85 -12.39
N ASP A 65 -14.89 -12.73 -11.41
CA ASP A 65 -14.72 -11.53 -10.58
C ASP A 65 -13.54 -10.65 -11.06
N LYS A 66 -12.83 -11.08 -12.11
CA LYS A 66 -11.73 -10.29 -12.69
C LYS A 66 -12.25 -8.95 -13.23
N PRO A 67 -11.61 -7.81 -12.88
CA PRO A 67 -12.05 -6.48 -13.29
C PRO A 67 -11.72 -6.21 -14.76
N ARG A 68 -12.53 -6.74 -15.69
CA ARG A 68 -12.32 -6.62 -17.15
C ARG A 68 -12.88 -5.34 -17.77
N THR A 69 -13.80 -4.67 -17.09
CA THR A 69 -14.43 -3.44 -17.60
C THR A 69 -13.97 -2.24 -16.80
N ARG A 70 -13.93 -1.07 -17.44
CA ARG A 70 -13.61 0.20 -16.78
C ARG A 70 -14.51 0.47 -15.57
N GLN A 71 -15.80 0.10 -15.65
CA GLN A 71 -16.75 0.31 -14.57
C GLN A 71 -16.42 -0.54 -13.34
N ILE A 72 -15.96 -1.77 -13.53
CA ILE A 72 -15.54 -2.61 -12.41
C ILE A 72 -14.22 -2.09 -11.84
N ILE A 73 -13.27 -1.70 -12.69
CA ILE A 73 -12.00 -1.10 -12.25
C ILE A 73 -12.26 0.17 -11.42
N ASP A 74 -13.10 1.08 -11.90
CA ASP A 74 -13.42 2.36 -11.24
C ASP A 74 -14.17 2.18 -9.91
N LYS A 75 -14.86 1.04 -9.73
CA LYS A 75 -15.45 0.66 -8.43
C LYS A 75 -14.41 0.11 -7.46
N MET A 76 -13.41 -0.60 -7.99
CA MET A 76 -12.38 -1.26 -7.19
C MET A 76 -11.25 -0.32 -6.78
N VAL A 77 -10.84 0.59 -7.68
CA VAL A 77 -9.68 1.48 -7.49
C VAL A 77 -10.08 2.90 -7.84
N SER A 78 -9.77 3.81 -6.93
CA SER A 78 -9.85 5.26 -7.13
C SER A 78 -8.45 5.86 -7.12
N VAL A 79 -8.27 6.92 -7.90
CA VAL A 79 -7.10 7.82 -7.88
C VAL A 79 -7.55 9.28 -7.78
N GLU A 80 -8.74 9.50 -7.22
CA GLU A 80 -9.35 10.82 -7.09
C GLU A 80 -9.47 11.18 -5.61
N LEU A 81 -9.31 12.46 -5.29
CA LEU A 81 -9.54 12.94 -3.94
C LEU A 81 -11.04 12.81 -3.62
N PRO A 82 -11.41 12.15 -2.50
CA PRO A 82 -12.80 12.02 -2.08
C PRO A 82 -13.47 13.38 -1.91
N ASP A 83 -14.80 13.36 -1.90
CA ASP A 83 -15.58 14.50 -1.47
C ASP A 83 -15.53 14.62 0.07
N LYS A 84 -15.09 15.78 0.55
CA LYS A 84 -14.88 16.04 1.98
C LYS A 84 -16.19 16.05 2.77
N GLU A 85 -17.27 16.49 2.16
CA GLU A 85 -18.58 16.59 2.81
C GLU A 85 -19.27 15.23 2.83
N LYS A 86 -19.19 14.48 1.73
CA LYS A 86 -19.85 13.17 1.61
C LYS A 86 -19.12 12.07 2.36
N ASN A 87 -17.79 12.07 2.35
CA ASN A 87 -16.97 11.02 2.95
C ASN A 87 -15.77 11.61 3.71
N PRO A 88 -16.00 12.30 4.84
CA PRO A 88 -14.94 13.00 5.58
C PRO A 88 -13.82 12.08 6.06
N GLN A 89 -14.14 10.86 6.54
CA GLN A 89 -13.15 9.90 7.02
C GLN A 89 -12.23 9.39 5.90
N LEU A 90 -12.80 9.07 4.73
CA LEU A 90 -12.01 8.64 3.58
C LEU A 90 -11.19 9.81 3.04
N TYR A 91 -11.76 11.02 3.01
CA TYR A 91 -11.03 12.24 2.65
C TYR A 91 -9.79 12.42 3.53
N GLU A 92 -9.95 12.39 4.85
CA GLU A 92 -8.86 12.49 5.82
C GLU A 92 -7.79 11.43 5.60
N THR A 93 -8.22 10.18 5.40
CA THR A 93 -7.31 9.06 5.11
C THR A 93 -6.52 9.32 3.81
N VAL A 94 -7.19 9.72 2.73
CA VAL A 94 -6.54 9.93 1.44
C VAL A 94 -5.58 11.11 1.49
N THR A 95 -5.98 12.23 2.12
CA THR A 95 -5.09 13.39 2.29
C THR A 95 -3.87 13.08 3.14
N THR A 96 -4.01 12.21 4.15
CA THR A 96 -2.92 11.86 5.06
C THR A 96 -1.97 10.83 4.46
N CYS A 97 -2.53 9.79 3.85
CA CYS A 97 -1.80 8.57 3.52
C CYS A 97 -1.65 8.29 2.03
N MET A 98 -2.47 8.88 1.16
CA MET A 98 -2.55 8.50 -0.26
C MET A 98 -2.17 9.63 -1.23
N ILE A 99 -1.61 10.74 -0.75
CA ILE A 99 -1.02 11.78 -1.60
C ILE A 99 0.47 11.49 -1.77
N HIS A 100 0.90 11.34 -3.01
CA HIS A 100 2.31 11.24 -3.33
C HIS A 100 2.99 12.61 -3.19
N GLY A 101 4.12 12.61 -2.51
CA GLY A 101 5.04 13.74 -2.53
C GLY A 101 4.92 14.67 -1.32
N PRO A 102 5.44 15.89 -1.45
CA PRO A 102 5.80 16.53 -2.71
C PRO A 102 7.13 16.02 -3.30
N CYS A 103 7.23 16.03 -4.62
CA CYS A 103 8.45 15.70 -5.38
C CYS A 103 8.49 16.51 -6.68
N GLY A 104 9.58 16.44 -7.44
CA GLY A 104 9.73 17.13 -8.72
C GLY A 104 10.73 18.27 -8.65
N ALA A 105 10.66 19.22 -9.58
CA ALA A 105 11.61 20.33 -9.64
C ALA A 105 11.63 21.18 -8.35
N ALA A 106 10.48 21.32 -7.68
CA ALA A 106 10.39 22.02 -6.40
C ALA A 106 10.96 21.23 -5.21
N TYR A 107 11.16 19.91 -5.36
CA TYR A 107 11.65 19.00 -4.32
C TYR A 107 12.60 17.96 -4.92
N PRO A 108 13.76 18.39 -5.44
CA PRO A 108 14.68 17.52 -6.18
C PRO A 108 15.33 16.45 -5.29
N ASP A 109 15.45 16.72 -3.99
CA ASP A 109 16.06 15.81 -3.00
C ASP A 109 15.08 14.78 -2.42
N ALA A 110 13.82 14.77 -2.87
CA ALA A 110 12.87 13.77 -2.41
C ALA A 110 13.35 12.34 -2.76
N VAL A 111 13.16 11.39 -1.84
CA VAL A 111 13.67 9.99 -1.96
C VAL A 111 13.19 9.29 -3.24
N CYS A 112 12.06 9.73 -3.80
CA CYS A 112 11.54 9.19 -5.06
C CYS A 112 12.20 9.78 -6.31
N MET A 113 12.99 10.85 -6.21
CA MET A 113 13.64 11.51 -7.35
C MET A 113 14.93 10.80 -7.74
N LYS A 114 15.10 10.55 -9.04
CA LYS A 114 16.35 10.04 -9.61
C LYS A 114 16.51 10.61 -11.01
N GLY A 115 17.66 11.25 -11.29
CA GLY A 115 17.91 11.90 -12.58
C GLY A 115 16.88 12.99 -12.92
N GLY A 116 16.50 13.80 -11.93
CA GLY A 116 15.53 14.90 -12.11
C GLY A 116 14.08 14.47 -12.34
N LYS A 117 13.77 13.16 -12.30
CA LYS A 117 12.42 12.63 -12.50
C LYS A 117 11.98 11.79 -11.31
N CYS A 118 10.69 11.85 -10.99
CA CYS A 118 10.11 10.95 -9.99
C CYS A 118 10.13 9.51 -10.52
N THR A 119 10.78 8.60 -9.80
CA THR A 119 10.86 7.17 -10.12
C THR A 119 9.50 6.47 -10.12
N LYS A 120 8.49 7.08 -9.48
CA LYS A 120 7.10 6.62 -9.48
C LYS A 120 6.26 7.28 -10.59
N GLY A 121 6.84 8.21 -11.35
CA GLY A 121 6.20 8.89 -12.48
C GLY A 121 5.09 9.85 -12.07
N PHE A 122 5.27 10.55 -10.95
CA PHE A 122 4.41 11.67 -10.56
C PHE A 122 4.97 13.02 -11.07
N PRO A 123 4.10 14.02 -11.34
CA PRO A 123 2.64 13.93 -11.34
C PRO A 123 2.09 13.03 -12.47
N LYS A 124 0.96 12.35 -12.21
CA LYS A 124 0.30 11.49 -13.20
C LYS A 124 -0.57 12.31 -14.15
N THR A 125 -0.73 11.86 -15.39
CA THR A 125 -1.62 12.52 -16.37
C THR A 125 -3.08 12.41 -15.93
N LEU A 126 -3.85 13.49 -16.10
CA LEU A 126 -5.30 13.46 -15.92
C LEU A 126 -5.96 12.64 -17.04
N SER A 127 -7.07 11.99 -16.71
CA SER A 127 -7.84 11.19 -17.67
C SER A 127 -9.31 11.14 -17.27
N GLU A 128 -10.21 11.49 -18.17
CA GLU A 128 -11.66 11.48 -17.91
C GLU A 128 -12.24 10.06 -17.81
N VAL A 129 -11.54 9.06 -18.33
CA VAL A 129 -11.97 7.66 -18.34
C VAL A 129 -10.79 6.73 -18.05
N THR A 130 -11.09 5.57 -17.46
CA THR A 130 -10.11 4.49 -17.34
C THR A 130 -9.87 3.86 -18.70
N LYS A 131 -8.59 3.77 -19.10
CA LYS A 131 -8.14 3.15 -20.35
C LYS A 131 -7.34 1.89 -20.03
N GLY A 132 -7.71 0.79 -20.69
CA GLY A 132 -6.95 -0.46 -20.59
C GLY A 132 -5.54 -0.29 -21.15
N ASN A 133 -4.61 -1.08 -20.64
CA ASN A 133 -3.23 -1.13 -21.11
C ASN A 133 -2.85 -2.58 -21.40
N ILE A 134 -2.41 -2.85 -22.63
CA ILE A 134 -2.09 -4.20 -23.11
C ILE A 134 -0.88 -4.80 -22.36
N ALA A 135 0.04 -3.96 -21.86
CA ALA A 135 1.34 -4.42 -21.35
C ALA A 135 1.68 -3.95 -19.92
N GLY A 136 0.69 -3.47 -19.15
CA GLY A 136 0.98 -2.91 -17.82
C GLY A 136 -0.27 -2.63 -16.98
N TYR A 137 -0.21 -1.55 -16.22
CA TYR A 137 -1.33 -1.07 -15.41
C TYR A 137 -2.28 -0.23 -16.27
N PRO A 138 -3.60 -0.30 -16.03
CA PRO A 138 -4.56 0.62 -16.63
C PRO A 138 -4.19 2.07 -16.34
N VAL A 139 -4.50 2.97 -17.27
CA VAL A 139 -4.53 4.40 -16.98
C VAL A 139 -5.87 4.66 -16.30
N TYR A 140 -5.85 4.82 -14.98
CA TYR A 140 -7.05 5.08 -14.19
C TYR A 140 -7.68 6.43 -14.54
N ARG A 141 -9.02 6.49 -14.43
CA ARG A 141 -9.78 7.73 -14.43
C ARG A 141 -9.28 8.64 -13.31
N ARG A 142 -8.81 9.82 -13.69
CA ARG A 142 -8.22 10.83 -12.83
C ARG A 142 -8.69 12.19 -13.34
N ARG A 143 -9.90 12.58 -12.97
CA ARG A 143 -10.56 13.78 -13.51
C ARG A 143 -9.98 15.06 -12.92
N ARG A 144 -10.08 16.13 -13.69
CA ARG A 144 -9.86 17.49 -13.20
C ARG A 144 -10.95 17.84 -12.17
N ARG A 145 -10.59 18.52 -11.08
CA ARG A 145 -11.58 19.04 -10.11
C ARG A 145 -11.91 20.51 -10.41
N ALA A 146 -12.85 21.08 -9.66
CA ALA A 146 -13.10 22.52 -9.70
C ALA A 146 -11.86 23.32 -9.29
N GLY A 147 -11.82 24.60 -9.68
CA GLY A 147 -10.78 25.55 -9.28
C GLY A 147 -10.60 25.68 -7.76
N GLY A 148 -9.46 26.24 -7.35
CA GLY A 148 -9.17 26.58 -5.96
C GLY A 148 -7.89 25.94 -5.43
N VAL A 149 -7.70 26.01 -4.11
CA VAL A 149 -6.52 25.49 -3.41
C VAL A 149 -6.95 24.51 -2.34
N VAL A 150 -6.21 23.40 -2.21
CA VAL A 150 -6.38 22.43 -1.12
C VAL A 150 -5.11 22.40 -0.29
N LEU A 151 -5.27 22.56 1.02
CA LEU A 151 -4.19 22.42 1.98
C LEU A 151 -4.10 20.97 2.47
N ILE A 152 -3.00 20.29 2.18
CA ILE A 152 -2.74 18.91 2.62
C ILE A 152 -1.41 18.87 3.36
N ASN A 153 -1.43 18.47 4.62
CA ASN A 153 -0.25 18.38 5.50
C ASN A 153 0.57 19.69 5.52
N GLY A 154 -0.11 20.83 5.57
CA GLY A 154 0.51 22.16 5.59
C GLY A 154 1.08 22.62 4.24
N LYS A 155 0.77 21.93 3.14
CA LYS A 155 1.21 22.27 1.78
C LYS A 155 0.04 22.58 0.89
N GLU A 156 0.16 23.65 0.11
CA GLU A 156 -0.84 24.05 -0.86
C GLU A 156 -0.69 23.25 -2.15
N TYR A 157 -1.82 22.77 -2.64
CA TYR A 157 -1.94 22.12 -3.93
C TYR A 157 -3.04 22.80 -4.74
N ASP A 158 -2.81 22.94 -6.04
CA ASP A 158 -3.86 23.31 -6.98
C ASP A 158 -4.97 22.24 -6.97
N ASN A 159 -6.19 22.67 -6.66
CA ASN A 159 -7.34 21.77 -6.55
C ASN A 159 -7.69 21.13 -7.89
N GLU A 160 -7.50 21.81 -9.02
CA GLU A 160 -7.84 21.27 -10.33
C GLU A 160 -6.98 20.05 -10.68
N THR A 161 -5.73 20.08 -10.23
CA THR A 161 -4.70 19.09 -10.57
C THR A 161 -4.30 18.19 -9.41
N ILE A 162 -4.85 18.36 -8.20
CA ILE A 162 -4.51 17.52 -7.03
C ILE A 162 -4.63 16.03 -7.30
N ASN A 163 -5.61 15.65 -8.12
CA ASN A 163 -5.81 14.26 -8.48
C ASN A 163 -4.57 13.66 -9.14
N GLN A 164 -3.69 14.42 -9.81
CA GLN A 164 -2.40 13.94 -10.35
C GLN A 164 -1.45 13.33 -9.32
N TRP A 165 -1.64 13.64 -8.05
CA TRP A 165 -0.78 13.23 -6.94
C TRP A 165 -1.35 12.07 -6.13
N VAL A 166 -2.62 11.72 -6.32
CA VAL A 166 -3.27 10.64 -5.58
C VAL A 166 -2.72 9.27 -6.01
N VAL A 167 -2.25 8.49 -5.04
CA VAL A 167 -1.83 7.09 -5.20
C VAL A 167 -3.08 6.21 -5.36
N PRO A 168 -3.10 5.23 -6.28
CA PRO A 168 -4.24 4.31 -6.43
C PRO A 168 -4.64 3.63 -5.13
N TYR A 169 -5.93 3.64 -4.82
CA TYR A 169 -6.42 3.13 -3.55
C TYR A 169 -7.78 2.47 -3.71
N ASN A 170 -8.07 1.47 -2.87
CA ASN A 170 -9.44 0.97 -2.71
C ASN A 170 -10.12 1.78 -1.59
N PRO A 171 -11.29 2.42 -1.84
CA PRO A 171 -11.95 3.25 -0.84
C PRO A 171 -12.24 2.53 0.48
N TYR A 172 -12.74 1.29 0.43
CA TYR A 172 -13.09 0.53 1.62
C TYR A 172 -11.84 0.18 2.45
N LEU A 173 -10.82 -0.43 1.82
CA LEU A 173 -9.61 -0.84 2.51
C LEU A 173 -8.89 0.36 3.14
N SER A 174 -8.77 1.45 2.37
CA SER A 174 -8.08 2.65 2.85
C SER A 174 -8.79 3.23 4.07
N GLN A 175 -10.11 3.45 4.00
CA GLN A 175 -10.88 4.00 5.11
C GLN A 175 -10.86 3.09 6.33
N LYS A 176 -11.03 1.77 6.16
CA LYS A 176 -11.07 0.81 7.27
C LYS A 176 -9.74 0.73 8.03
N TYR A 177 -8.62 0.72 7.31
CA TYR A 177 -7.31 0.57 7.95
C TYR A 177 -6.61 1.88 8.28
N ASN A 178 -7.09 3.01 7.72
CA ASN A 178 -6.55 4.34 7.90
C ASN A 178 -5.01 4.36 7.81
N CYS A 179 -4.47 3.85 6.71
CA CYS A 179 -3.05 3.80 6.43
C CYS A 179 -2.80 3.81 4.90
N HIS A 180 -1.53 3.87 4.50
CA HIS A 180 -1.16 3.84 3.10
C HIS A 180 -1.33 2.42 2.50
N ILE A 181 -2.36 2.23 1.67
CA ILE A 181 -2.63 0.96 0.95
C ILE A 181 -2.74 1.27 -0.55
N ASN A 182 -1.70 0.96 -1.32
CA ASN A 182 -1.74 1.10 -2.78
C ASN A 182 -2.39 -0.13 -3.42
N VAL A 183 -3.51 0.06 -4.13
CA VAL A 183 -4.22 -1.02 -4.82
C VAL A 183 -4.16 -0.78 -6.33
N GLU A 184 -3.55 -1.71 -7.06
CA GLU A 184 -3.41 -1.64 -8.51
C GLU A 184 -3.96 -2.92 -9.17
N VAL A 185 -4.64 -2.73 -10.29
CA VAL A 185 -5.12 -3.78 -11.19
C VAL A 185 -4.01 -4.04 -12.20
N CYS A 186 -3.56 -5.29 -12.30
CA CYS A 186 -2.45 -5.64 -13.17
C CYS A 186 -2.83 -6.78 -14.13
N THR A 187 -2.15 -6.82 -15.28
CA THR A 187 -2.23 -7.92 -16.24
C THR A 187 -1.43 -9.13 -15.74
N ALA A 188 -1.69 -10.32 -16.31
CA ALA A 188 -0.95 -11.54 -15.98
C ALA A 188 0.58 -11.38 -16.15
N ILE A 189 1.03 -10.74 -17.24
CA ILE A 189 2.46 -10.47 -17.47
C ILE A 189 3.05 -9.58 -16.37
N THR A 190 2.30 -8.56 -15.94
CA THR A 190 2.73 -7.65 -14.88
C THR A 190 2.76 -8.36 -13.52
N ALA A 191 1.77 -9.21 -13.24
CA ALA A 191 1.73 -10.06 -12.05
C ALA A 191 2.94 -11.01 -11.98
N VAL A 192 3.30 -11.65 -13.10
CA VAL A 192 4.50 -12.49 -13.18
C VAL A 192 5.75 -11.67 -12.94
N LYS A 193 5.95 -10.53 -13.61
CA LYS A 193 7.08 -9.64 -13.35
C LYS A 193 7.15 -9.19 -11.89
N TYR A 194 6.00 -8.92 -11.28
CA TYR A 194 5.90 -8.55 -9.87
C TYR A 194 6.36 -9.68 -8.97
N LEU A 195 5.88 -10.90 -9.19
CA LEU A 195 6.34 -12.08 -8.46
C LEU A 195 7.84 -12.27 -8.61
N TYR A 196 8.36 -12.28 -9.84
CA TYR A 196 9.80 -12.44 -10.06
C TYR A 196 10.61 -11.36 -9.33
N LYS A 197 10.14 -10.11 -9.36
CA LYS A 197 10.82 -9.00 -8.69
C LYS A 197 10.95 -9.20 -7.19
N TYR A 198 9.95 -9.73 -6.48
CA TYR A 198 10.01 -9.86 -5.01
C TYR A 198 10.42 -11.26 -4.53
N VAL A 199 10.26 -12.28 -5.37
CA VAL A 199 10.79 -13.63 -5.10
C VAL A 199 12.31 -13.66 -5.30
N TYR A 200 12.83 -13.05 -6.38
CA TYR A 200 14.24 -13.17 -6.76
C TYR A 200 15.08 -11.91 -6.52
N LYS A 201 14.53 -10.85 -5.91
CA LYS A 201 15.29 -9.61 -5.66
C LYS A 201 16.53 -9.81 -4.79
N GLY A 202 16.67 -10.97 -4.13
CA GLY A 202 17.64 -11.15 -3.07
C GLY A 202 17.35 -10.15 -1.96
N SER A 203 16.22 -10.32 -1.26
CA SER A 203 16.03 -9.64 0.00
C SER A 203 16.98 -10.24 1.03
N ASP A 204 17.66 -9.41 1.83
CA ASP A 204 18.41 -9.88 3.00
C ASP A 204 17.52 -10.66 4.00
N LYS A 205 16.19 -10.59 3.84
CA LYS A 205 15.09 -11.22 4.59
C LYS A 205 13.74 -10.97 3.89
N ALA A 206 13.07 -12.01 3.39
CA ALA A 206 11.68 -11.97 2.91
C ALA A 206 10.99 -13.30 3.21
N VAL A 207 9.74 -13.24 3.68
CA VAL A 207 8.87 -14.41 3.81
C VAL A 207 7.87 -14.39 2.67
N ILE A 208 7.86 -15.44 1.85
CA ILE A 208 6.90 -15.62 0.76
C ILE A 208 5.87 -16.64 1.23
N THR A 209 4.60 -16.24 1.31
CA THR A 209 3.50 -17.17 1.58
C THR A 209 2.65 -17.32 0.33
N VAL A 210 2.47 -18.56 -0.13
CA VAL A 210 1.58 -18.91 -1.25
C VAL A 210 0.41 -19.70 -0.69
N GLU A 211 -0.79 -19.14 -0.76
CA GLU A 211 -2.00 -19.79 -0.24
C GLU A 211 -3.02 -19.97 -1.36
N ALA A 212 -3.41 -21.23 -1.60
CA ALA A 212 -4.61 -21.55 -2.36
C ALA A 212 -5.82 -21.35 -1.44
N VAL A 213 -6.68 -20.40 -1.79
CA VAL A 213 -7.90 -20.15 -1.02
C VAL A 213 -8.96 -21.13 -1.53
N ARG A 214 -9.00 -22.34 -0.96
CA ARG A 214 -10.12 -23.28 -1.12
C ARG A 214 -11.11 -23.10 0.04
N GLY A 215 -12.41 -23.24 -0.27
CA GLY A 215 -13.46 -23.23 0.74
C GLY A 215 -13.22 -24.37 1.73
N GLU A 216 -12.88 -23.98 2.95
CA GLU A 216 -12.68 -24.78 4.17
C GLU A 216 -11.63 -25.91 4.11
N GLY A 217 -10.78 -25.94 5.13
CA GLY A 217 -10.01 -27.13 5.51
C GLY A 217 -8.65 -27.29 4.84
N ASN A 218 -7.71 -26.36 5.09
CA ASN A 218 -6.32 -26.75 5.37
C ASN A 218 -5.54 -25.57 5.95
N GLN A 219 -5.30 -25.63 7.26
CA GLN A 219 -4.30 -24.80 7.90
C GLN A 219 -2.92 -25.31 7.46
N THR A 220 -2.38 -24.73 6.40
CA THR A 220 -0.95 -24.88 6.10
C THR A 220 -0.16 -24.29 7.26
N GLN A 221 0.76 -25.06 7.83
CA GLN A 221 1.63 -24.63 8.91
C GLN A 221 2.29 -23.30 8.55
N ILE A 222 1.96 -22.27 9.33
CA ILE A 222 2.51 -20.93 9.19
C ILE A 222 3.96 -21.00 9.67
N GLU A 223 4.92 -20.94 8.74
CA GLU A 223 6.33 -20.74 9.12
C GLU A 223 6.48 -19.46 9.98
N PRO A 224 7.44 -19.42 10.92
CA PRO A 224 7.56 -18.30 11.86
C PRO A 224 7.76 -16.96 11.14
N ASN A 225 6.70 -16.14 11.14
CA ASN A 225 6.71 -14.80 10.56
C ASN A 225 7.86 -13.95 11.14
N GLU A 226 8.62 -13.25 10.30
CA GLU A 226 9.74 -12.39 10.71
C GLU A 226 9.35 -11.29 11.68
N ILE A 227 8.08 -10.89 11.75
CA ILE A 227 7.60 -10.00 12.81
C ILE A 227 7.72 -10.66 14.17
N LEU A 228 7.34 -11.93 14.29
CA LEU A 228 7.56 -12.69 15.51
C LEU A 228 9.05 -12.85 15.78
N ARG A 229 9.89 -13.05 14.75
CA ARG A 229 11.36 -13.08 14.94
C ARG A 229 11.92 -11.71 15.36
N PHE A 230 11.42 -10.60 14.81
CA PHE A 230 11.82 -9.23 15.17
C PHE A 230 11.38 -8.88 16.58
N LEU A 231 10.13 -9.20 16.93
CA LEU A 231 9.60 -9.08 18.29
C LEU A 231 10.46 -9.95 19.23
N ASN A 232 10.58 -11.25 18.96
CA ASN A 232 11.31 -12.20 19.81
C ASN A 232 12.81 -11.85 19.95
N ALA A 233 13.48 -11.39 18.89
CA ALA A 233 14.88 -10.95 18.95
C ALA A 233 15.08 -9.69 19.80
N ARG A 234 14.04 -8.87 19.99
CA ARG A 234 14.04 -7.75 20.95
C ARG A 234 13.68 -8.18 22.36
N TRP A 235 12.72 -9.09 22.53
CA TRP A 235 12.38 -9.67 23.84
C TRP A 235 13.55 -10.48 24.42
N SER A 236 14.34 -11.15 23.57
CA SER A 236 15.55 -11.89 23.98
C SER A 236 16.76 -10.98 24.28
N ARG A 237 16.65 -9.65 24.13
CA ARG A 237 17.72 -8.69 24.45
C ARG A 237 17.66 -8.10 25.86
N ILE A 238 16.74 -8.55 26.73
CA ILE A 238 16.70 -8.10 28.14
C ILE A 238 17.65 -8.88 29.07
N VAL A 239 18.24 -10.03 28.70
CA VAL A 239 19.36 -10.60 29.46
C VAL A 239 20.40 -11.22 28.54
N ARG A 240 21.42 -10.44 28.16
CA ARG A 240 22.83 -10.88 28.17
C ARG A 240 23.74 -9.70 27.90
N ALA A 241 24.56 -9.36 28.91
CA ALA A 241 25.73 -8.54 28.74
C ALA A 241 26.63 -9.16 27.66
N THR A 242 26.97 -8.41 26.62
CA THR A 242 28.25 -8.60 25.92
C THR A 242 28.65 -7.31 25.20
N THR A 243 29.70 -6.70 25.73
CA THR A 243 30.46 -5.62 25.10
C THR A 243 31.10 -6.11 23.81
N ARG A 244 31.15 -5.25 22.77
CA ARG A 244 32.39 -4.94 22.04
C ARG A 244 32.16 -3.85 20.96
N LEU A 245 32.85 -2.74 21.21
CA LEU A 245 33.30 -1.60 20.37
C LEU A 245 32.39 -1.11 19.24
#